data_AF-A0A932PYV4-F1
#
_entry.id   AF-A0A932PYV4-F1
#
_cell.length_a   1.000
_cell.length_b   1.000
_cell.length_c   1.000
_cell.angle_alpha   90.00
_cell.angle_beta   90.00
_cell.angle_gamma   90.00
#
_symmetry.space_group_name_H-M   'P 1'
#
loop_
_entity.id
_entity.type
_entity.pdbx_description
1 polymer ?
#
loop_
_entity_poly.entity_id
_entity_poly.type
_entity_poly.pdbx_seq_one_letter_code
_entity_poly.pdbx_strand_id
1 'polypeptide(L)'
;MLYAAVDHDKSVANCNEGLALARRIGDLAYESLIQSALASNWCSLQGEWEQGLAAARASIELDRVLGARSHLPVPLILLAQIYQCHREFAESEKFYREAQMIAEEIGDPQLLFPIYDGLATLSLEKGNEQMAQSYLEQSRRVAERAGYKGETLLVVPFLN
;
A
#
# COMPACT_ATOMS: atom_id res chain seq x y z
N MET A 1 5.85 -19.91 -12.43
CA MET A 1 4.94 -18.94 -13.05
C MET A 1 3.48 -19.40 -13.05
N LEU A 2 3.12 -20.59 -13.56
CA LEU A 2 1.73 -21.08 -13.56
C LEU A 2 1.05 -21.17 -12.17
N TYR A 3 1.77 -21.59 -11.13
CA TYR A 3 1.18 -21.78 -9.80
C TYR A 3 0.81 -20.46 -9.11
N ALA A 4 1.63 -19.41 -9.30
CA ALA A 4 1.36 -18.08 -8.75
C ALA A 4 0.20 -17.37 -9.47
N ALA A 5 0.06 -17.57 -10.79
CA ALA A 5 -1.08 -17.06 -11.54
C ALA A 5 -2.40 -17.73 -11.14
N VAL A 6 -2.39 -19.06 -10.92
CA VAL A 6 -3.58 -19.81 -10.48
C VAL A 6 -4.03 -19.42 -9.07
N ASP A 7 -3.09 -19.07 -8.19
CA ASP A 7 -3.42 -18.59 -6.83
C ASP A 7 -3.94 -17.14 -6.86
N HIS A 8 -3.39 -16.30 -7.74
CA HIS A 8 -3.87 -14.94 -7.96
C HIS A 8 -5.32 -14.90 -8.48
N ASP A 9 -5.64 -15.68 -9.51
CA ASP A 9 -7.00 -15.72 -10.07
C ASP A 9 -8.04 -16.14 -9.02
N LYS A 10 -7.66 -17.11 -8.16
CA LYS A 10 -8.50 -17.54 -7.04
C LYS A 10 -8.63 -16.46 -5.97
N SER A 11 -7.54 -15.77 -5.64
CA SER A 11 -7.53 -14.64 -4.70
C SER A 11 -8.47 -13.53 -5.17
N VAL A 12 -8.37 -13.13 -6.45
CA VAL A 12 -9.23 -12.12 -7.07
C VAL A 12 -10.68 -12.58 -7.12
N ALA A 13 -10.95 -13.84 -7.48
CA ALA A 13 -12.32 -14.39 -7.47
C ALA A 13 -12.96 -14.33 -6.07
N ASN A 14 -12.24 -14.78 -5.04
CA ASN A 14 -12.71 -14.73 -3.66
C ASN A 14 -12.97 -13.29 -3.19
N CYS A 15 -12.09 -12.36 -3.55
CA CYS A 15 -12.27 -10.94 -3.25
C CYS A 15 -13.51 -10.37 -3.95
N ASN A 16 -13.76 -10.72 -5.21
CA ASN A 16 -14.95 -10.28 -5.95
C ASN A 16 -16.25 -10.83 -5.35
N GLU A 17 -16.26 -12.08 -4.88
CA GLU A 17 -17.40 -12.65 -4.16
C GLU A 17 -17.66 -11.90 -2.83
N GLY A 18 -16.59 -11.66 -2.05
CA GLY A 18 -16.66 -10.87 -0.83
C GLY A 18 -17.16 -9.45 -1.08
N LEU A 19 -16.69 -8.82 -2.15
CA LEU A 19 -17.08 -7.47 -2.55
C LEU A 19 -18.56 -7.41 -2.91
N ALA A 20 -19.06 -8.39 -3.65
CA ALA A 20 -20.48 -8.50 -3.98
C ALA A 20 -21.33 -8.69 -2.73
N LEU A 21 -20.87 -9.47 -1.76
CA LEU A 21 -21.55 -9.65 -0.48
C LEU A 21 -21.57 -8.36 0.34
N ALA A 22 -20.42 -7.69 0.49
CA ALA A 22 -20.27 -6.43 1.23
C ALA A 22 -21.25 -5.37 0.69
N ARG A 23 -21.28 -5.20 -0.64
CA ARG A 23 -22.22 -4.29 -1.32
C ARG A 23 -23.68 -4.66 -1.08
N ARG A 24 -24.01 -5.96 -1.11
CA ARG A 24 -25.38 -6.43 -0.90
C ARG A 24 -25.88 -6.13 0.51
N ILE A 25 -25.01 -6.21 1.52
CA ILE A 25 -25.37 -5.93 2.91
C ILE A 25 -25.12 -4.47 3.32
N GLY A 26 -24.53 -3.65 2.45
CA GLY A 26 -24.21 -2.25 2.71
C GLY A 26 -23.02 -2.04 3.65
N ASP A 27 -22.11 -3.02 3.77
CA ASP A 27 -20.92 -2.93 4.62
C ASP A 27 -19.78 -2.24 3.85
N LEU A 28 -19.79 -0.91 3.91
CA LEU A 28 -18.81 -0.06 3.24
C LEU A 28 -17.39 -0.22 3.81
N ALA A 29 -17.27 -0.56 5.10
CA ALA A 29 -15.97 -0.74 5.74
C ALA A 29 -15.31 -2.03 5.22
N TYR A 30 -16.08 -3.11 5.15
CA TYR A 30 -15.61 -4.36 4.57
C TYR A 30 -15.36 -4.23 3.06
N GLU A 31 -16.18 -3.45 2.35
CA GLU A 31 -15.92 -3.10 0.95
C GLU A 31 -14.54 -2.43 0.78
N SER A 32 -14.21 -1.43 1.61
CA SER A 32 -12.90 -0.75 1.54
C SER A 32 -11.73 -1.71 1.74
N LEU A 33 -11.82 -2.60 2.75
CA LEU A 33 -10.78 -3.59 3.03
C LEU A 33 -10.55 -4.52 1.83
N ILE A 34 -11.62 -5.00 1.20
CA ILE A 34 -11.53 -5.87 0.03
C ILE A 34 -10.94 -5.12 -1.17
N GLN A 35 -11.30 -3.85 -1.38
CA GLN A 35 -10.72 -3.03 -2.43
C GLN A 35 -9.21 -2.84 -2.25
N SER A 36 -8.74 -2.64 -1.03
CA SER A 36 -7.28 -2.61 -0.73
C SER A 36 -6.61 -3.96 -1.00
N ALA A 37 -7.25 -5.07 -0.64
CA ALA A 37 -6.73 -6.41 -0.94
C ALA A 37 -6.64 -6.66 -2.46
N LEU A 38 -7.67 -6.28 -3.22
CA LEU A 38 -7.67 -6.36 -4.68
C LEU A 38 -6.54 -5.51 -5.29
N ALA A 39 -6.37 -4.27 -4.81
CA ALA A 39 -5.29 -3.40 -5.25
C ALA A 39 -3.91 -4.02 -5.03
N SER A 40 -3.68 -4.63 -3.85
CA SER A 40 -2.44 -5.32 -3.54
C SER A 40 -2.19 -6.53 -4.45
N ASN A 41 -3.23 -7.29 -4.80
CA ASN A 41 -3.10 -8.44 -5.72
C ASN A 41 -2.67 -7.97 -7.12
N TRP A 42 -3.27 -6.89 -7.62
CA TRP A 42 -2.98 -6.35 -8.96
C TRP A 42 -1.65 -5.60 -9.06
N CYS A 43 -1.13 -5.10 -7.93
CA CYS A 43 0.19 -4.47 -7.87
C CYS A 43 1.33 -5.45 -8.23
N SER A 44 1.13 -6.77 -8.09
CA SER A 44 2.17 -7.79 -8.30
C SER A 44 2.31 -8.29 -9.75
N LEU A 45 1.41 -7.94 -10.68
CA LEU A 45 1.35 -8.53 -12.02
C LEU A 45 1.55 -7.51 -13.14
N GLN A 46 2.33 -7.90 -14.15
CA GLN A 46 2.49 -7.12 -15.37
C GLN A 46 1.18 -7.09 -16.16
N GLY A 47 0.59 -5.90 -16.32
CA GLY A 47 -0.56 -5.66 -17.21
C GLY A 47 -1.90 -5.38 -16.52
N GLU A 48 -2.00 -5.47 -15.19
CA GLU A 48 -3.26 -5.25 -14.45
C GLU A 48 -3.21 -4.06 -13.47
N TRP A 49 -2.22 -3.17 -13.63
CA TRP A 49 -2.03 -2.03 -12.74
C TRP A 49 -3.18 -1.02 -12.80
N GLU A 50 -3.92 -0.91 -13.92
CA GLU A 50 -5.11 -0.05 -14.02
C GLU A 50 -6.22 -0.51 -13.06
N GLN A 51 -6.44 -1.82 -12.95
CA GLN A 51 -7.37 -2.42 -11.98
C GLN A 51 -6.88 -2.15 -10.56
N GLY A 52 -5.57 -2.31 -10.31
CA GLY A 52 -4.95 -1.99 -9.02
C GLY A 52 -5.19 -0.55 -8.59
N LEU A 53 -4.97 0.40 -9.51
CA LEU A 53 -5.22 1.82 -9.26
C LEU A 53 -6.70 2.12 -9.02
N ALA A 54 -7.61 1.50 -9.78
CA ALA A 54 -9.04 1.68 -9.60
C ALA A 54 -9.50 1.19 -8.21
N ALA A 55 -9.04 0.02 -7.78
CA ALA A 55 -9.38 -0.54 -6.49
C ALA A 55 -8.80 0.26 -5.32
N ALA A 56 -7.54 0.69 -5.40
CA ALA A 56 -6.95 1.53 -4.36
C ALA A 56 -7.70 2.87 -4.23
N ARG A 57 -8.08 3.50 -5.37
CA ARG A 57 -8.91 4.72 -5.35
C ARG A 57 -10.29 4.49 -4.73
N ALA A 58 -10.95 3.36 -5.04
CA ALA A 58 -12.23 3.01 -4.45
C ALA A 58 -12.12 2.83 -2.92
N SER A 59 -11.07 2.17 -2.43
CA SER A 59 -10.80 2.05 -1.00
C SER A 59 -10.57 3.42 -0.33
N ILE A 60 -9.77 4.30 -0.95
CA ILE A 60 -9.54 5.67 -0.43
C ILE A 60 -10.84 6.47 -0.33
N GLU A 61 -11.70 6.40 -1.35
CA GLU A 61 -12.98 7.10 -1.35
C GLU A 61 -13.86 6.60 -0.19
N LEU A 62 -13.97 5.29 -0.03
CA LEU A 62 -14.74 4.69 1.06
C LEU A 62 -14.17 5.04 2.43
N ASP A 63 -12.86 4.95 2.63
CA ASP A 63 -12.22 5.32 3.88
C ASP A 63 -12.45 6.79 4.24
N ARG A 64 -12.42 7.67 3.24
CA ARG A 64 -12.73 9.10 3.43
C ARG A 64 -14.19 9.33 3.79
N VAL A 65 -15.13 8.63 3.13
CA VAL A 65 -16.57 8.69 3.44
C VAL A 65 -16.86 8.19 4.85
N LEU A 66 -16.18 7.11 5.28
CA LEU A 66 -16.34 6.49 6.59
C LEU A 66 -15.56 7.20 7.70
N GLY A 67 -14.63 8.10 7.35
CA GLY A 67 -13.69 8.66 8.31
C GLY A 67 -12.69 7.63 8.87
N ALA A 68 -12.44 6.55 8.15
CA ALA A 68 -11.57 5.44 8.54
C ALA A 68 -10.07 5.80 8.44
N ARG A 69 -9.63 6.81 9.20
CA ARG A 69 -8.26 7.33 9.16
C ARG A 69 -7.19 6.27 9.44
N SER A 70 -7.49 5.25 10.23
CA SER A 70 -6.53 4.18 10.54
C SER A 70 -6.25 3.24 9.38
N HIS A 71 -7.20 3.09 8.44
CA HIS A 71 -7.03 2.23 7.27
C HIS A 71 -6.52 3.00 6.05
N LEU A 72 -6.90 4.28 5.90
CA LEU A 72 -6.57 5.13 4.76
C LEU A 72 -5.10 5.10 4.28
N PRO A 73 -4.07 4.99 5.15
CA PRO A 73 -2.69 4.88 4.69
C PRO A 73 -2.42 3.65 3.81
N VAL A 74 -3.13 2.53 4.02
CA VAL A 74 -2.93 1.28 3.27
C VAL A 74 -3.15 1.46 1.77
N PRO A 75 -4.33 1.89 1.27
CA PRO A 75 -4.53 2.08 -0.15
C PRO A 75 -3.72 3.25 -0.74
N LEU A 76 -3.33 4.24 0.07
CA LEU A 76 -2.42 5.31 -0.37
C LEU A 76 -1.01 4.76 -0.65
N ILE A 77 -0.48 3.88 0.21
CA ILE A 77 0.79 3.18 -0.01
C ILE A 77 0.72 2.37 -1.30
N LEU A 78 -0.37 1.62 -1.52
CA LEU A 78 -0.56 0.82 -2.73
C LEU A 78 -0.58 1.68 -4.00
N LEU A 79 -1.27 2.82 -4.01
CA LEU A 79 -1.19 3.76 -5.14
C LEU A 79 0.24 4.24 -5.36
N ALA A 80 0.94 4.61 -4.29
CA ALA A 80 2.29 5.13 -4.37
C ALA A 80 3.25 4.10 -4.99
N GLN A 81 3.14 2.84 -4.58
CA GLN A 81 3.90 1.71 -5.12
C GLN A 81 3.59 1.45 -6.59
N ILE A 82 2.30 1.42 -6.97
CA ILE A 82 1.92 1.21 -8.37
C ILE A 82 2.50 2.32 -9.27
N TYR A 83 2.38 3.58 -8.87
CA TYR A 83 2.98 4.70 -9.62
C TYR A 83 4.51 4.62 -9.66
N GLN A 84 5.14 4.21 -8.56
CA GLN A 84 6.59 4.03 -8.50
C GLN A 84 7.09 2.97 -9.49
N CYS A 85 6.46 1.80 -9.50
CA CYS A 85 6.78 0.72 -10.44
C CYS A 85 6.66 1.16 -11.92
N HIS A 86 5.78 2.12 -12.20
CA HIS A 86 5.58 2.69 -13.54
C HIS A 86 6.39 3.98 -13.78
N ARG A 87 7.34 4.31 -12.89
CA ARG A 87 8.22 5.50 -12.96
C ARG A 87 7.49 6.85 -12.95
N GLU A 88 6.24 6.86 -12.47
CA GLU A 88 5.46 8.07 -12.23
C GLU A 88 5.80 8.65 -10.86
N PHE A 89 7.05 9.08 -10.70
CA PHE A 89 7.65 9.42 -9.41
C PHE A 89 6.95 10.57 -8.68
N ALA A 90 6.37 11.53 -9.41
CA ALA A 90 5.68 12.67 -8.79
C ALA A 90 4.36 12.24 -8.12
N GLU A 91 3.56 11.40 -8.78
CA GLU A 91 2.34 10.86 -8.17
C GLU A 91 2.67 9.89 -7.05
N SER A 92 3.71 9.05 -7.21
CA SER A 92 4.19 8.18 -6.13
C SER A 92 4.55 8.97 -4.87
N GLU A 93 5.37 10.01 -5.00
CA GLU A 93 5.78 10.85 -3.86
C GLU A 93 4.58 11.47 -3.16
N LYS A 94 3.61 12.01 -3.93
CA LYS A 94 2.39 12.61 -3.39
C LYS A 94 1.60 11.64 -2.51
N PHE A 95 1.38 10.40 -2.97
CA PHE A 95 0.62 9.42 -2.20
C PHE A 95 1.39 8.89 -0.99
N TYR A 96 2.70 8.68 -1.09
CA TYR A 96 3.52 8.34 0.08
C TYR A 96 3.50 9.46 1.13
N ARG A 97 3.56 10.74 0.71
CA ARG A 97 3.50 11.88 1.64
C ARG A 97 2.16 12.01 2.34
N GLU A 98 1.06 11.78 1.63
CA GLU A 98 -0.28 11.75 2.24
C GLU A 98 -0.38 10.63 3.26
N ALA A 99 0.06 9.41 2.91
CA ALA A 99 0.11 8.28 3.82
C ALA A 99 1.00 8.57 5.04
N GLN A 100 2.17 9.17 4.82
CA GLN A 100 3.14 9.53 5.86
C GLN A 100 2.51 10.43 6.91
N MET A 101 1.87 11.51 6.49
CA MET A 101 1.25 12.47 7.39
C MET A 101 0.21 11.79 8.31
N ILE A 102 -0.62 10.92 7.75
CA ILE A 102 -1.66 10.21 8.50
C ILE A 102 -1.03 9.15 9.43
N ALA A 103 -0.07 8.37 8.93
CA ALA A 103 0.59 7.32 9.71
C ALA A 103 1.42 7.90 10.86
N GLU A 104 2.03 9.07 10.70
CA GLU A 104 2.77 9.77 11.76
C GLU A 104 1.84 10.27 12.87
N GLU A 105 0.62 10.72 12.54
CA GLU A 105 -0.40 11.07 13.53
C GLU A 105 -0.89 9.85 14.32
N ILE A 106 -1.05 8.71 13.66
CA ILE A 106 -1.49 7.45 14.29
C ILE A 106 -0.35 6.86 15.14
N GLY A 107 0.89 7.00 14.68
CA GLY A 107 2.07 6.41 15.31
C GLY A 107 2.16 4.90 15.15
N ASP A 108 1.47 4.30 14.17
CA ASP A 108 1.51 2.86 13.90
C ASP A 108 2.77 2.48 13.12
N PRO A 109 3.70 1.71 13.71
CA PRO A 109 4.91 1.26 13.05
C PRO A 109 4.67 0.43 11.77
N GLN A 110 3.56 -0.33 11.72
CA GLN A 110 3.21 -1.17 10.56
C GLN A 110 2.83 -0.33 9.34
N LEU A 111 2.32 0.88 9.54
CA LEU A 111 2.01 1.82 8.47
C LEU A 111 3.26 2.63 8.09
N LEU A 112 4.03 3.07 9.08
CA LEU A 112 5.21 3.94 8.86
C LEU A 112 6.35 3.24 8.12
N PHE A 113 6.59 1.95 8.40
CA PHE A 113 7.69 1.21 7.78
C PHE A 113 7.62 1.18 6.23
N PRO A 114 6.53 0.69 5.59
CA PRO A 114 6.46 0.64 4.13
C PRO A 114 6.47 2.02 3.47
N ILE A 115 6.02 3.06 4.18
CA ILE A 115 6.08 4.45 3.69
C ILE A 115 7.53 4.94 3.62
N TYR A 116 8.29 4.77 4.71
CA TYR A 116 9.68 5.21 4.75
C TYR A 116 10.56 4.39 3.81
N ASP A 117 10.32 3.08 3.70
CA ASP A 117 11.02 2.22 2.74
C ASP A 117 10.74 2.62 1.28
N GLY A 118 9.47 2.87 0.95
CA GLY A 118 9.05 3.36 -0.36
C GLY A 118 9.67 4.72 -0.73
N LEU A 119 9.65 5.68 0.20
CA LEU A 119 10.27 7.00 0.03
C LEU A 119 11.79 6.94 -0.08
N ALA A 120 12.44 6.01 0.63
CA ALA A 120 13.87 5.76 0.49
C ALA A 120 14.20 5.27 -0.92
N THR A 121 13.48 4.25 -1.40
CA THR A 121 13.65 3.72 -2.77
C THR A 121 13.39 4.80 -3.82
N LEU A 122 12.29 5.55 -3.68
CA LEU A 122 11.95 6.64 -4.60
C LEU A 122 13.05 7.71 -4.64
N SER A 123 13.67 7.99 -3.49
CA SER A 123 14.80 8.93 -3.41
C SER A 123 16.04 8.41 -4.13
N LEU A 124 16.35 7.11 -4.03
CA LEU A 124 17.42 6.47 -4.79
C LEU A 124 17.16 6.51 -6.29
N GLU A 125 15.93 6.21 -6.73
CA GLU A 125 15.53 6.29 -8.14
C GLU A 125 15.64 7.70 -8.72
N LYS A 126 15.45 8.73 -7.89
CA LYS A 126 15.66 10.14 -8.22
C LYS A 126 17.13 10.60 -8.07
N GLY A 127 18.05 9.72 -7.65
CA GLY A 127 19.46 10.02 -7.47
C GLY A 127 19.80 10.82 -6.20
N ASN A 128 18.90 10.88 -5.22
CA ASN A 128 19.10 11.58 -3.95
C ASN A 128 19.41 10.60 -2.82
N GLU A 129 20.66 10.14 -2.76
CA GLU A 129 21.15 9.21 -1.75
C GLU A 129 21.02 9.76 -0.32
N GLN A 130 21.23 11.06 -0.14
CA GLN A 130 21.19 11.69 1.18
C GLN A 130 19.78 11.62 1.79
N MET A 131 18.76 11.89 0.97
CA MET A 131 17.36 11.75 1.38
C MET A 131 16.97 10.29 1.60
N ALA A 132 17.45 9.38 0.74
CA ALA A 132 17.22 7.94 0.92
C ALA A 132 17.74 7.44 2.27
N GLN A 133 18.97 7.80 2.64
CA GLN A 133 19.55 7.46 3.93
C GLN A 133 18.73 8.00 5.11
N SER A 134 18.25 9.24 5.01
CA SER A 134 17.37 9.82 6.03
C SER A 134 16.08 9.00 6.24
N TYR A 135 15.45 8.52 5.16
CA TYR A 135 14.25 7.67 5.28
C TYR A 135 14.56 6.28 5.82
N LEU A 136 15.68 5.66 5.41
CA LEU A 136 16.11 4.37 5.96
C LEU A 136 16.38 4.48 7.47
N GLU A 137 16.97 5.58 7.94
CA GLU A 137 17.15 5.83 9.37
C GLU A 137 15.82 6.01 10.12
N GLN A 138 14.81 6.61 9.49
CA GLN A 138 13.47 6.72 10.06
C GLN A 138 12.79 5.35 10.15
N SER A 139 12.86 4.56 9.08
CA SER A 139 12.37 3.18 9.03
C SER A 139 12.99 2.31 10.12
N ARG A 140 14.32 2.38 10.28
CA ARG A 140 15.04 1.67 11.37
C ARG A 140 14.58 2.11 12.76
N ARG A 141 14.42 3.41 12.99
CA ARG A 141 13.94 3.95 14.27
C ARG A 141 12.52 3.46 14.60
N VAL A 142 11.64 3.35 13.60
CA VAL A 142 10.30 2.79 13.76
C VAL A 142 10.36 1.32 14.17
N ALA A 143 11.19 0.52 13.48
CA ALA A 143 11.37 -0.89 13.80
C ALA A 143 11.89 -1.11 15.23
N GLU A 144 12.92 -0.35 15.62
CA GLU A 144 13.50 -0.40 16.95
C GLU A 144 12.49 -0.06 18.05
N ARG A 145 11.70 1.01 17.88
CA ARG A 145 10.68 1.42 18.86
C ARG A 145 9.58 0.40 19.03
N ALA A 146 9.22 -0.29 17.97
CA ALA A 146 8.17 -1.29 17.97
C ALA A 146 8.64 -2.66 18.48
N GLY A 147 9.94 -2.83 18.77
CA GLY A 147 10.54 -4.12 19.12
C GLY A 147 10.56 -5.11 17.94
N TYR A 148 10.29 -4.64 16.73
CA TYR A 148 10.37 -5.46 15.53
C TYR A 148 11.83 -5.59 15.11
N LYS A 149 12.33 -6.82 15.03
CA LYS A 149 13.50 -7.11 14.21
C LYS A 149 13.07 -6.90 12.75
N GLY A 150 13.94 -6.44 11.86
CA GLY A 150 13.58 -6.03 10.48
C GLY A 150 12.79 -7.06 9.65
N GLU A 151 12.70 -8.31 10.10
CA GLU A 151 11.92 -9.41 9.52
C GLU A 151 10.42 -9.44 9.94
N THR A 152 10.00 -8.65 10.94
CA THR A 152 8.63 -8.70 11.51
C THR A 152 7.70 -7.59 11.01
N LEU A 153 8.27 -6.57 10.35
CA LEU A 153 7.47 -5.54 9.68
C LEU A 153 7.02 -6.08 8.33
N LEU A 154 5.78 -5.77 7.95
CA LEU A 154 5.26 -6.15 6.65
C LEU A 154 6.09 -5.46 5.55
N VAL A 155 7.13 -6.14 5.06
CA VAL A 155 7.78 -5.80 3.80
C VAL A 155 6.79 -6.25 2.73
N VAL A 156 5.95 -5.33 2.25
CA VAL A 156 5.16 -5.58 1.05
C VAL A 156 6.15 -5.82 -0.10
N PRO A 157 6.26 -7.05 -0.60
CA PRO A 157 7.40 -7.49 -1.38
C PRO A 157 7.24 -7.02 -2.82
N PHE A 158 7.69 -5.80 -3.11
CA PHE A 158 7.69 -5.26 -4.46
C PHE A 158 9.07 -4.85 -4.98
N LEU A 159 10.12 -5.06 -4.18
CA LEU A 159 11.50 -4.80 -4.57
C LEU A 159 12.37 -6.02 -4.29
N ASN A 160 12.33 -6.98 -5.22
CA ASN A 160 13.42 -7.93 -5.47
C ASN A 160 13.60 -8.07 -6.98
#